data_AF-A0A8J7EA33-F1
#
_entry.id   AF-A0A8J7EA33-F1
#
_cell.length_a   1.000
_cell.length_b   1.000
_cell.length_c   1.000
_cell.angle_alpha   90.00
_cell.angle_beta   90.00
_cell.angle_gamma   90.00
#
_symmetry.space_group_name_H-M   'P 1'
#
loop_
_entity.id
_entity.type
_entity.pdbx_description
1 polymer ?
#
loop_
_entity_poly.entity_id
_entity_poly.type
_entity_poly.pdbx_seq_one_letter_code
_entity_poly.pdbx_strand_id
1 'polypeptide(L)'
;MTTLYEPAVAKPKPTPTPPGQVLKGRYTGAYRSNKGKIKGLLLQVGAEEYTIKLPKYLRPLLVRELTPGEFVQVWAYLDDDRWRAINILSLPDGEAAALPQAWGATAPARTAQPQRLCVEVCTKGKCYKQGGRQIHSALQAAVERNPNLAHVAIKGTGCMKACKHGPNLRLPNGRMLHRVTPAEALAQVESNL
;
A
#
# COMPACT_ATOMS: atom_id res chain seq x y z
N MET A 1 21.78 51.89 3.57
CA MET A 1 20.58 51.09 3.23
C MET A 1 20.90 49.65 3.59
N THR A 2 20.50 49.22 4.79
CA THR A 2 20.84 47.89 5.33
C THR A 2 19.54 47.15 5.55
N THR A 3 19.19 46.25 4.64
CA THR A 3 18.02 45.39 4.76
C THR A 3 18.34 44.23 5.70
N LEU A 4 17.89 44.31 6.96
CA LEU A 4 17.81 43.17 7.86
C LEU A 4 16.53 42.40 7.53
N TYR A 5 16.66 41.31 6.78
CA TYR A 5 15.59 40.33 6.61
C TYR A 5 15.85 39.22 7.62
N GLU A 6 15.16 39.26 8.76
CA GLU A 6 15.07 38.13 9.68
C GLU A 6 14.16 37.06 9.06
N PRO A 7 14.63 35.83 8.82
CA PRO A 7 13.73 34.74 8.47
C PRO A 7 12.97 34.30 9.71
N ALA A 8 11.64 34.40 9.65
CA ALA A 8 10.74 33.84 10.66
C ALA A 8 11.01 32.33 10.83
N VAL A 9 11.63 31.95 11.94
CA VAL A 9 11.77 30.56 12.36
C VAL A 9 10.40 30.04 12.74
N ALA A 10 9.76 29.34 11.81
CA ALA A 10 8.55 28.59 12.09
C ALA A 10 8.87 27.51 13.14
N LYS A 11 8.34 27.68 14.35
CA LYS A 11 8.42 26.67 15.41
C LYS A 11 7.70 25.39 14.93
N PRO A 12 8.38 24.24 14.80
CA PRO A 12 7.69 22.99 14.49
C PRO A 12 6.78 22.63 15.67
N LYS A 13 5.48 22.46 15.42
CA LYS A 13 4.56 21.84 16.38
C LYS A 13 5.05 20.40 16.61
N PRO A 14 5.38 19.99 17.85
CA PRO A 14 5.69 18.60 18.12
C PRO A 14 4.40 17.80 17.99
N THR A 15 4.24 17.12 16.86
CA THR A 15 3.29 16.02 16.77
C THR A 15 4.02 14.83 17.37
N PRO A 16 3.49 14.16 18.41
CA PRO A 16 4.15 12.97 18.96
C PRO A 16 4.21 11.93 17.85
N THR A 17 5.40 11.78 17.26
CA THR A 17 5.65 10.72 16.30
C THR A 17 5.71 9.45 17.13
N PRO A 18 4.84 8.45 16.89
CA PRO A 18 4.92 7.19 17.62
C PRO A 18 6.34 6.63 17.49
N PRO A 19 6.87 5.98 18.54
CA PRO A 19 8.27 5.56 18.59
C PRO A 19 8.57 4.69 17.36
N GLY A 20 9.48 5.18 16.52
CA GLY A 20 9.92 4.46 15.34
C GLY A 20 10.66 3.18 15.73
N GLN A 21 10.40 2.11 14.99
CA GLN A 21 11.07 0.82 15.09
C GLN A 21 11.91 0.57 13.84
N VAL A 22 12.97 -0.23 13.97
CA VAL A 22 13.84 -0.58 12.85
C VAL A 22 13.47 -1.96 12.32
N LEU A 23 12.98 -2.02 11.09
CA LEU A 23 12.71 -3.26 10.37
C LEU A 23 13.90 -3.58 9.47
N LYS A 24 14.52 -4.74 9.64
CA LYS A 24 15.63 -5.21 8.78
C LYS A 24 15.15 -6.34 7.90
N GLY A 25 15.36 -6.22 6.59
CA GLY A 25 14.82 -7.18 5.65
C GLY A 25 15.31 -7.00 4.23
N ARG A 26 14.81 -7.85 3.34
CA ARG A 26 15.14 -7.82 1.92
C ARG A 26 14.12 -6.98 1.16
N TYR A 27 14.58 -6.01 0.39
CA TYR A 27 13.73 -5.22 -0.50
C TYR A 27 13.28 -6.09 -1.68
N THR A 28 11.97 -6.33 -1.82
CA THR A 28 11.42 -7.18 -2.88
C THR A 28 10.87 -6.39 -4.06
N GLY A 29 10.50 -5.13 -3.85
CA GLY A 29 10.06 -4.25 -4.94
C GLY A 29 9.31 -3.00 -4.49
N ALA A 30 9.03 -2.11 -5.44
CA ALA A 30 8.37 -0.85 -5.15
C ALA A 30 6.85 -1.02 -4.99
N TYR A 31 6.29 -0.53 -3.88
CA TYR A 31 4.85 -0.36 -3.73
C TYR A 31 4.39 0.88 -4.53
N ARG A 32 3.52 0.66 -5.52
CA ARG A 32 3.05 1.70 -6.45
C ARG A 32 1.57 2.01 -6.22
N SER A 33 1.20 3.24 -6.53
CA SER A 33 -0.21 3.61 -6.68
C SER A 33 -0.77 3.15 -8.02
N ASN A 34 -2.08 3.20 -8.14
CA ASN A 34 -2.84 2.80 -9.34
C ASN A 34 -2.50 3.63 -10.60
N LYS A 35 -1.74 4.72 -10.44
CA LYS A 35 -1.19 5.55 -11.54
C LYS A 35 0.29 5.26 -11.82
N GLY A 36 0.81 4.13 -11.36
CA GLY A 36 2.21 3.70 -11.48
C GLY A 36 3.22 4.45 -10.59
N LYS A 37 2.82 5.55 -9.94
CA LYS A 37 3.71 6.33 -9.07
C LYS A 37 4.13 5.52 -7.85
N ILE A 38 5.42 5.51 -7.54
CA ILE A 38 5.97 4.89 -6.33
C ILE A 38 5.37 5.58 -5.10
N LYS A 39 4.98 4.76 -4.12
CA LYS A 39 4.39 5.17 -2.85
C LYS A 39 5.13 4.59 -1.66
N GLY A 40 5.83 3.49 -1.85
CA GLY A 40 6.47 2.75 -0.79
C GLY A 40 7.36 1.65 -1.33
N LEU A 41 7.74 0.74 -0.44
CA LEU A 41 8.47 -0.48 -0.75
C LEU A 41 7.79 -1.69 -0.12
N LEU A 42 8.11 -2.85 -0.68
CA LEU A 42 7.82 -4.17 -0.13
C LEU A 42 9.09 -4.68 0.54
N LEU A 43 9.00 -5.03 1.81
CA LEU A 43 10.11 -5.50 2.64
C LEU A 43 9.80 -6.91 3.14
N GLN A 44 10.61 -7.88 2.74
CA GLN A 44 10.56 -9.22 3.28
C GLN A 44 11.37 -9.30 4.57
N VAL A 45 10.75 -9.74 5.66
CA VAL A 45 11.40 -10.02 6.94
C VAL A 45 11.05 -11.44 7.33
N GLY A 46 12.00 -12.36 7.21
CA GLY A 46 11.75 -13.79 7.36
C GLY A 46 10.73 -14.29 6.34
N ALA A 47 9.62 -14.87 6.84
CA ALA A 47 8.53 -15.38 6.02
C ALA A 47 7.46 -14.32 5.70
N GLU A 48 7.46 -13.17 6.39
CA GLU A 48 6.46 -12.12 6.20
C GLU A 48 6.92 -11.05 5.21
N GLU A 49 5.97 -10.43 4.51
CA GLU A 49 6.22 -9.30 3.64
C GLU A 49 5.40 -8.08 4.10
N TYR A 50 6.10 -6.97 4.35
CA TYR A 50 5.52 -5.73 4.81
C TYR A 50 5.44 -4.71 3.68
N THR A 51 4.27 -4.08 3.53
CA THR A 51 4.12 -2.87 2.70
C THR A 51 4.42 -1.63 3.52
N ILE A 52 5.54 -0.97 3.24
CA ILE A 52 5.97 0.24 3.97
C ILE A 52 5.78 1.46 3.08
N LYS A 53 4.94 2.41 3.52
CA LYS A 53 4.70 3.66 2.80
C LYS A 53 5.85 4.63 3.00
N LEU A 54 6.36 5.17 1.89
CA LEU A 54 7.47 6.12 1.91
C LEU A 54 6.97 7.58 1.90
N PRO A 55 7.58 8.43 2.72
CA PRO A 55 7.56 9.88 2.55
C PRO A 55 7.96 10.28 1.14
N LYS A 56 7.45 11.42 0.66
CA LYS A 56 7.67 11.84 -0.73
C LYS A 56 9.15 11.97 -1.09
N TYR A 57 9.97 12.44 -0.15
CA TYR A 57 11.40 12.67 -0.35
C TYR A 57 12.23 11.38 -0.47
N LEU A 58 11.77 10.25 0.09
CA LEU A 58 12.47 8.96 -0.03
C LEU A 58 12.10 8.16 -1.29
N ARG A 59 11.07 8.56 -2.04
CA ARG A 59 10.62 7.78 -3.21
C ARG A 59 11.61 7.76 -4.38
N PRO A 60 12.36 8.84 -4.68
CA PRO A 60 13.39 8.80 -5.70
C PRO A 60 14.51 7.81 -5.37
N LEU A 61 14.83 7.63 -4.08
CA LEU A 61 15.88 6.73 -3.60
C LEU A 61 15.61 5.28 -4.05
N LEU A 62 14.36 4.81 -3.95
CA LEU A 62 13.97 3.46 -4.43
C LEU A 62 14.25 3.18 -5.91
N VAL A 63 14.31 4.21 -6.74
CA VAL A 63 14.59 4.05 -8.19
C VAL A 63 16.07 4.15 -8.47
N ARG A 64 16.79 4.96 -7.69
CA ARG A 64 18.17 5.35 -7.97
C ARG A 64 19.20 4.48 -7.26
N GLU A 65 18.85 3.97 -6.10
CA GLU A 65 19.83 3.43 -5.14
C GLU A 65 19.49 2.04 -4.62
N LEU A 66 18.26 1.54 -4.84
CA LEU A 66 17.86 0.23 -4.32
C LEU A 66 17.49 -0.75 -5.42
N THR A 67 18.17 -1.89 -5.42
CA THR A 67 17.90 -3.01 -6.33
C THR A 67 17.07 -4.07 -5.60
N PRO A 68 16.00 -4.63 -6.21
CA PRO A 68 15.31 -5.77 -5.62
C PRO A 68 16.29 -6.89 -5.29
N GLY A 69 16.22 -7.40 -4.06
CA GLY A 69 17.16 -8.39 -3.51
C GLY A 69 18.13 -7.83 -2.48
N GLU A 70 18.33 -6.51 -2.43
CA GLU A 70 19.20 -5.88 -1.43
C GLU A 70 18.61 -5.92 -0.03
N PHE A 71 19.47 -6.11 0.97
CA PHE A 71 19.08 -6.00 2.37
C PHE A 71 19.13 -4.54 2.81
N VAL A 72 18.08 -4.12 3.49
CA VAL A 72 17.91 -2.75 3.98
C VAL A 72 17.45 -2.74 5.42
N GLN A 73 17.76 -1.66 6.13
CA GLN A 73 17.11 -1.30 7.37
C GLN A 73 16.18 -0.12 7.14
N VAL A 74 14.95 -0.27 7.59
CA VAL A 74 13.88 0.73 7.44
C VAL A 74 13.48 1.18 8.83
N TRP A 75 13.74 2.45 9.14
CA TRP A 75 13.20 3.08 10.33
C TRP A 75 11.75 3.44 10.03
N ALA A 76 10.79 2.86 10.75
CA ALA A 76 9.37 3.01 10.45
C ALA A 76 8.51 3.04 11.70
N TYR A 77 7.31 3.60 11.60
CA TYR A 77 6.29 3.55 12.66
C TYR A 77 4.97 3.06 12.08
N LEU A 78 4.11 2.53 12.95
CA LEU A 78 2.73 2.23 12.63
C LEU A 78 1.89 3.50 12.75
N ASP A 79 1.15 3.80 11.69
CA ASP A 79 0.14 4.85 11.62
C ASP A 79 -1.19 4.16 11.29
N ASP A 80 -2.07 4.08 12.30
CA ASP A 80 -3.20 3.15 12.32
C ASP A 80 -2.71 1.71 12.04
N ASP A 81 -3.09 1.14 10.89
CA ASP A 81 -2.68 -0.20 10.45
C ASP A 81 -1.65 -0.18 9.30
N ARG A 82 -0.89 0.93 9.16
CA ARG A 82 0.02 1.09 8.04
C ARG A 82 1.41 1.53 8.47
N TRP A 83 2.40 0.74 8.04
CA TRP A 83 3.81 1.10 8.18
C TRP A 83 4.16 2.34 7.37
N ARG A 84 4.83 3.28 8.02
CA ARG A 84 5.41 4.49 7.40
C ARG A 84 6.88 4.58 7.69
N ALA A 85 7.68 4.68 6.63
CA ALA A 85 9.10 4.90 6.75
C ALA A 85 9.41 6.33 7.21
N ILE A 86 10.44 6.45 8.05
CA ILE A 86 11.14 7.68 8.42
C ILE A 86 12.41 7.77 7.57
N ASN A 87 13.17 6.68 7.51
CA ASN A 87 14.42 6.58 6.76
C ASN A 87 14.68 5.14 6.27
N ILE A 88 15.48 5.00 5.23
CA ILE A 88 15.91 3.71 4.67
C ILE A 88 17.41 3.79 4.41
N LEU A 89 18.14 2.78 4.85
CA LEU A 89 19.56 2.62 4.59
C LEU A 89 19.83 1.21 4.11
N SER A 90 20.79 1.04 3.21
CA SER A 90 21.34 -0.28 2.90
C SER A 90 21.92 -0.90 4.15
N LEU A 91 21.74 -2.21 4.30
CA LEU A 91 22.26 -2.94 5.43
C LEU A 91 23.71 -3.36 5.12
N PRO A 92 24.68 -3.18 6.05
CA PRO A 92 26.05 -3.63 5.84
C PRO A 92 26.14 -5.14 5.60
N ASP A 93 27.07 -5.57 4.74
CA ASP A 93 27.18 -6.97 4.28
C ASP A 93 27.23 -8.00 5.42
N GLY A 94 27.95 -7.69 6.51
CA GLY A 94 28.05 -8.58 7.67
C GLY A 94 26.71 -8.79 8.38
N GLU A 95 25.89 -7.75 8.49
CA GLU A 95 24.53 -7.85 9.07
C GLU A 95 23.54 -8.49 8.09
N ALA A 96 23.69 -8.20 6.79
CA ALA A 96 22.89 -8.79 5.74
C ALA A 96 23.10 -10.32 5.64
N ALA A 97 24.34 -10.80 5.79
CA ALA A 97 24.66 -12.22 5.79
C ALA A 97 24.06 -12.97 7.00
N ALA A 98 23.93 -12.31 8.15
CA ALA A 98 23.38 -12.89 9.37
C ALA A 98 21.84 -13.03 9.34
N LEU A 99 21.13 -12.20 8.57
CA LEU A 99 19.66 -12.20 8.53
C LEU A 99 19.07 -13.52 8.00
N PRO A 100 19.48 -14.06 6.83
CA PRO A 100 19.00 -15.36 6.37
C PRO A 100 19.27 -16.50 7.35
N GLN A 101 20.41 -16.45 8.07
CA GLN A 101 20.75 -17.46 9.07
C GLN A 101 19.84 -17.37 10.30
N ALA A 102 19.52 -16.15 10.74
CA ALA A 102 18.54 -15.91 11.80
C ALA A 102 17.11 -16.32 11.37
N TRP A 103 16.76 -16.17 10.09
CA TRP A 103 15.46 -16.61 9.55
C TRP A 103 15.35 -18.12 9.36
N GLY A 104 16.48 -18.81 9.15
CA GLY A 104 16.52 -20.27 8.97
C GLY A 104 16.23 -21.08 10.23
N ALA A 105 16.32 -20.48 11.42
CA ALA A 105 16.04 -21.15 12.70
C ALA A 105 14.54 -21.25 13.05
N THR A 106 13.67 -20.51 12.34
CA THR A 106 12.22 -20.49 12.54
C THR A 106 11.48 -20.29 11.23
N ALA A 107 11.57 -21.27 10.33
CA ALA A 107 10.67 -21.34 9.17
C ALA A 107 9.56 -22.37 9.45
N PRO A 108 8.35 -21.97 9.89
CA PRO A 108 7.19 -22.78 9.56
C PRO A 108 7.04 -22.78 8.04
N ALA A 109 6.68 -23.93 7.49
CA ALA A 109 6.45 -24.13 6.07
C ALA A 109 5.59 -22.99 5.51
N ARG A 110 6.04 -22.40 4.39
CA ARG A 110 5.31 -21.39 3.62
C ARG A 110 3.90 -21.89 3.30
N THR A 111 2.91 -21.55 4.13
CA THR A 111 1.57 -21.35 3.60
C THR A 111 1.59 -19.99 2.93
N ALA A 112 1.68 -19.98 1.61
CA ALA A 112 1.46 -18.79 0.81
C ALA A 112 0.15 -18.15 1.30
N GLN A 113 0.25 -17.04 2.06
CA GLN A 113 -0.95 -16.26 2.32
C GLN A 113 -1.45 -15.80 0.95
N PRO A 114 -2.72 -16.08 0.60
CA PRO A 114 -3.24 -15.68 -0.69
C PRO A 114 -3.09 -14.15 -0.79
N GLN A 115 -2.40 -13.70 -1.85
CA GLN A 115 -2.23 -12.29 -2.18
C GLN A 115 -3.61 -11.63 -2.09
N ARG A 116 -3.83 -10.77 -1.09
CA ARG A 116 -5.16 -10.20 -0.87
C ARG A 116 -5.53 -9.32 -2.06
N LEU A 117 -6.43 -9.82 -2.91
CA LEU A 117 -6.89 -9.18 -4.12
C LEU A 117 -7.71 -7.94 -3.76
N CYS A 118 -7.28 -6.75 -4.19
CA CYS A 118 -7.95 -5.51 -3.80
C CYS A 118 -8.84 -4.97 -4.92
N VAL A 119 -10.13 -4.80 -4.63
CA VAL A 119 -11.11 -4.13 -5.49
C VAL A 119 -11.37 -2.73 -4.95
N GLU A 120 -11.19 -1.71 -5.77
CA GLU A 120 -11.42 -0.32 -5.38
C GLU A 120 -12.71 0.22 -5.98
N VAL A 121 -13.62 0.75 -5.17
CA VAL A 121 -14.87 1.36 -5.64
C VAL A 121 -14.79 2.88 -5.46
N CYS A 122 -15.19 3.66 -6.46
CA CYS A 122 -15.25 5.11 -6.34
C CYS A 122 -16.44 5.53 -5.47
N THR A 123 -16.16 6.04 -4.26
CA THR A 123 -17.18 6.43 -3.27
C THR A 123 -17.41 7.93 -3.19
N LYS A 124 -16.94 8.70 -4.19
CA LYS A 124 -17.06 10.17 -4.21
C LYS A 124 -18.05 10.69 -5.26
N GLY A 125 -18.81 11.72 -4.87
CA GLY A 125 -19.57 12.57 -5.78
C GLY A 125 -20.62 11.82 -6.61
N LYS A 126 -20.67 12.08 -7.92
CA LYS A 126 -21.65 11.50 -8.84
C LYS A 126 -21.57 9.96 -8.87
N CYS A 127 -20.38 9.37 -8.91
CA CYS A 127 -20.22 7.91 -8.94
C CYS A 127 -20.91 7.23 -7.74
N TYR A 128 -20.78 7.81 -6.55
CA TYR A 128 -21.38 7.24 -5.35
C TYR A 128 -22.91 7.27 -5.40
N LYS A 129 -23.47 8.39 -5.88
CA LYS A 129 -24.92 8.58 -6.04
C LYS A 129 -25.53 7.77 -7.19
N GLN A 130 -24.76 7.50 -8.25
CA GLN A 130 -25.20 6.80 -9.46
C GLN A 130 -25.10 5.26 -9.39
N GLY A 131 -24.98 4.67 -8.20
CA GLY A 131 -24.86 3.21 -8.06
C GLY A 131 -23.61 2.77 -7.30
N GLY A 132 -22.62 3.64 -7.11
CA GLY A 132 -21.38 3.31 -6.42
C GLY A 132 -21.59 2.87 -4.96
N ARG A 133 -22.60 3.43 -4.28
CA ARG A 133 -23.00 2.99 -2.93
C ARG A 133 -23.50 1.55 -2.94
N GLN A 134 -24.38 1.22 -3.88
CA GLN A 134 -24.98 -0.11 -4.03
C GLN A 134 -23.90 -1.14 -4.38
N ILE A 135 -22.98 -0.81 -5.29
CA ILE A 135 -21.86 -1.67 -5.65
C ILE A 135 -20.96 -1.93 -4.45
N HIS A 136 -20.53 -0.88 -3.74
CA HIS A 136 -19.67 -1.04 -2.56
C HIS A 136 -20.31 -1.95 -1.51
N SER A 137 -21.58 -1.70 -1.18
CA SER A 137 -22.32 -2.50 -0.20
C SER A 137 -22.53 -3.95 -0.66
N ALA A 138 -22.87 -4.17 -1.93
CA ALA A 138 -23.08 -5.52 -2.47
C ALA A 138 -21.79 -6.33 -2.47
N LEU A 139 -20.66 -5.74 -2.89
CA LEU A 139 -19.37 -6.41 -2.89
C LEU A 139 -18.87 -6.72 -1.47
N GLN A 140 -19.04 -5.79 -0.53
CA GLN A 140 -18.71 -6.06 0.89
C GLN A 140 -19.54 -7.23 1.42
N ALA A 141 -20.85 -7.20 1.21
CA ALA A 141 -21.74 -8.25 1.69
C ALA A 141 -21.45 -9.61 1.04
N ALA A 142 -20.96 -9.64 -0.21
CA ALA A 142 -20.55 -10.87 -0.87
C ALA A 142 -19.26 -11.44 -0.28
N VAL A 143 -18.25 -10.59 -0.02
CA VAL A 143 -17.00 -11.02 0.64
C VAL A 143 -17.28 -11.57 2.04
N GLU A 144 -18.21 -10.96 2.79
CA GLU A 144 -18.60 -11.42 4.12
C GLU A 144 -19.34 -12.77 4.09
N ARG A 145 -20.17 -13.01 3.06
CA ARG A 145 -21.00 -14.22 2.96
C ARG A 145 -20.32 -15.40 2.28
N ASN A 146 -19.31 -15.16 1.44
CA ASN A 146 -18.67 -16.19 0.63
C ASN A 146 -17.22 -16.42 1.11
N PRO A 147 -16.93 -17.56 1.78
CA PRO A 147 -15.58 -17.90 2.22
C PRO A 147 -14.55 -17.94 1.07
N ASN A 148 -14.99 -18.24 -0.16
CA ASN A 148 -14.11 -18.25 -1.33
C ASN A 148 -13.62 -16.84 -1.70
N LEU A 149 -14.31 -15.78 -1.25
CA LEU A 149 -13.93 -14.39 -1.44
C LEU A 149 -13.15 -13.81 -0.25
N ALA A 150 -12.82 -14.59 0.77
CA ALA A 150 -12.16 -14.09 1.99
C ALA A 150 -10.77 -13.46 1.74
N HIS A 151 -10.15 -13.78 0.60
CA HIS A 151 -8.89 -13.19 0.16
C HIS A 151 -9.08 -11.88 -0.63
N VAL A 152 -10.32 -11.42 -0.85
CA VAL A 152 -10.64 -10.19 -1.58
C VAL A 152 -10.95 -9.06 -0.60
N ALA A 153 -10.30 -7.91 -0.77
CA ALA A 153 -10.56 -6.70 0.01
C ALA A 153 -11.30 -5.65 -0.83
N ILE A 154 -12.45 -5.18 -0.35
CA ILE A 154 -13.21 -4.08 -0.97
C ILE A 154 -12.81 -2.77 -0.31
N LYS A 155 -12.30 -1.81 -1.10
CA LYS A 155 -11.89 -0.49 -0.61
C LYS A 155 -12.67 0.64 -1.28
N GLY A 156 -13.25 1.52 -0.47
CA GLY A 156 -13.73 2.81 -0.94
C GLY A 156 -12.56 3.73 -1.31
N THR A 157 -12.67 4.44 -2.43
CA THR A 157 -11.65 5.37 -2.92
C THR A 157 -12.23 6.71 -3.35
N GLY A 158 -11.35 7.72 -3.43
CA GLY A 158 -11.69 9.04 -3.95
C GLY A 158 -12.01 9.05 -5.44
N CYS A 159 -12.22 10.25 -5.99
CA CYS A 159 -12.58 10.41 -7.40
C CYS A 159 -11.54 9.78 -8.35
N MET A 160 -12.01 8.83 -9.17
CA MET A 160 -11.20 8.17 -10.21
C MET A 160 -11.10 8.97 -11.52
N LYS A 161 -11.58 10.23 -11.54
CA LYS A 161 -11.58 11.15 -12.69
C LYS A 161 -12.37 10.67 -13.94
N ALA A 162 -13.22 9.66 -13.80
CA ALA A 162 -14.09 9.15 -14.87
C ALA A 162 -15.58 9.37 -14.54
N CYS A 163 -15.94 10.51 -13.91
CA CYS A 163 -17.29 10.74 -13.38
C CYS A 163 -18.41 10.67 -14.44
N LYS A 164 -18.11 10.93 -15.73
CA LYS A 164 -19.05 10.83 -16.84
C LYS A 164 -19.42 9.37 -17.21
N HIS A 165 -18.60 8.42 -16.75
CA HIS A 165 -18.77 6.98 -16.96
C HIS A 165 -19.07 6.25 -15.64
N GLY A 166 -19.40 7.00 -14.59
CA GLY A 166 -19.73 6.43 -13.28
C GLY A 166 -20.98 5.55 -13.33
N PRO A 167 -21.13 4.62 -12.37
CA PRO A 167 -20.19 4.29 -11.30
C PRO A 167 -18.90 3.59 -11.79
N ASN A 168 -17.80 3.81 -11.07
CA ASN A 168 -16.46 3.34 -11.46
C ASN A 168 -15.86 2.45 -10.37
N LEU A 169 -15.21 1.36 -10.77
CA LEU A 169 -14.43 0.51 -9.89
C LEU A 169 -13.15 0.00 -10.59
N ARG A 170 -12.16 -0.40 -9.82
CA ARG A 170 -10.90 -0.97 -10.30
C ARG A 170 -10.69 -2.37 -9.72
N LEU A 171 -10.41 -3.32 -10.60
CA LEU A 171 -10.10 -4.70 -10.26
C LEU A 171 -8.62 -4.85 -9.82
N PRO A 172 -8.25 -5.97 -9.18
CA PRO A 172 -6.88 -6.20 -8.70
C PRO A 172 -5.82 -6.13 -9.81
N ASN A 173 -6.17 -6.55 -11.03
CA ASN A 173 -5.31 -6.46 -12.23
C ASN A 173 -5.17 -5.03 -12.80
N GLY A 174 -5.75 -4.03 -12.13
CA GLY A 174 -5.68 -2.62 -12.54
C GLY A 174 -6.73 -2.19 -13.56
N ARG A 175 -7.50 -3.13 -14.14
CA ARG A 175 -8.58 -2.84 -15.10
C ARG A 175 -9.69 -2.03 -14.42
N MET A 176 -10.16 -1.00 -15.12
CA MET A 176 -11.22 -0.12 -14.64
C MET A 176 -12.54 -0.47 -15.31
N LEU A 177 -13.59 -0.66 -14.51
CA LEU A 177 -14.94 -0.87 -15.00
C LEU A 177 -15.77 0.40 -14.83
N HIS A 178 -16.71 0.59 -15.75
CA HIS A 178 -17.51 1.79 -15.93
C HIS A 178 -18.97 1.42 -16.10
N ARG A 179 -19.89 2.22 -15.55
CA ARG A 179 -21.36 2.04 -15.67
C ARG A 179 -21.87 0.65 -15.29
N VAL A 180 -21.11 -0.09 -14.48
CA VAL A 180 -21.46 -1.45 -14.08
C VAL A 180 -22.56 -1.44 -13.03
N THR A 181 -23.41 -2.45 -13.10
CA THR A 181 -24.39 -2.77 -12.07
C THR A 181 -23.74 -3.54 -10.91
N PRO A 182 -24.38 -3.65 -9.73
CA PRO A 182 -23.88 -4.48 -8.64
C PRO A 182 -23.68 -5.95 -9.02
N ALA A 183 -24.57 -6.52 -9.83
CA ALA A 183 -24.48 -7.91 -10.28
C ALA A 183 -23.29 -8.14 -11.22
N GLU A 184 -23.09 -7.25 -12.20
CA GLU A 184 -21.93 -7.32 -13.10
C GLU A 184 -20.62 -7.10 -12.35
N ALA A 185 -20.60 -6.17 -11.38
CA ALA A 185 -19.43 -5.94 -10.54
C ALA A 185 -19.05 -7.20 -9.77
N LEU A 186 -20.03 -7.91 -9.18
CA LEU A 186 -19.82 -9.17 -8.48
C LEU A 186 -19.22 -10.23 -9.42
N ALA A 187 -19.86 -10.48 -10.56
CA ALA A 187 -19.41 -11.48 -11.53
C ALA A 187 -17.98 -11.21 -12.03
N GLN A 188 -17.63 -9.93 -12.22
CA GLN A 188 -16.26 -9.55 -12.61
C GLN A 188 -15.25 -9.74 -11.48
N VAL A 189 -15.64 -9.55 -10.22
CA VAL A 189 -14.76 -9.89 -9.08
C VAL A 189 -14.52 -11.38 -9.07
N GLU A 190 -15.56 -12.21 -9.16
CA GLU A 190 -15.47 -13.67 -9.17
C GLU A 190 -14.65 -14.22 -10.34
N SER A 191 -14.76 -13.62 -11.54
CA SER A 191 -14.04 -14.05 -12.75
C SER A 191 -12.58 -13.56 -12.82
N ASN A 192 -12.15 -12.69 -11.90
CA ASN A 192 -10.78 -12.15 -11.85
C ASN A 192 -10.06 -12.54 -10.54
N LEU A 193 -10.59 -13.55 -9.84
CA LEU A 193 -9.88 -14.34 -8.84
C LEU A 193 -9.05 -15.41 -9.54
#